data_AF-A0A847W602-F1
#
_entry.id   AF-A0A847W602-F1
#
_cell.length_a   1.000
_cell.length_b   1.000
_cell.length_c   1.000
_cell.angle_alpha   90.00
_cell.angle_beta   90.00
_cell.angle_gamma   90.00
#
_symmetry.space_group_name_H-M   'P 1'
#
loop_
_entity.id
_entity.type
_entity.pdbx_description
1 polymer ?
#
loop_
_entity_poly.entity_id
_entity_poly.type
_entity_poly.pdbx_seq_one_letter_code
_entity_poly.pdbx_strand_id
1 'polypeptide(L)'
;MQQIRKLDIQIRNKKKELEVIQNQMTGVSSISYEKKEPTTSKSTLSPQEKYYPKYERYSKSILTDIAELVELKQKAIRLIDSIDDADCIDVLYKRYVLMKRWEVIAIEMDFSYPHIHRIHERALNLLNEKMIQNETLLCDKIVS
;
A
#
# COMPACT_ATOMS: atom_id res chain seq x y z
N MET A 1 -5.61 -7.30 7.81
CA MET A 1 -5.65 -6.72 6.45
C MET A 1 -5.85 -5.19 6.37
N GLN A 2 -6.49 -4.53 7.36
CA GLN A 2 -6.65 -3.06 7.35
C GLN A 2 -5.30 -2.29 7.28
N GLN A 3 -4.23 -2.86 7.83
CA GLN A 3 -2.89 -2.28 7.85
C GLN A 3 -2.31 -2.08 6.44
N ILE A 4 -2.39 -3.08 5.54
CA ILE A 4 -1.91 -2.98 4.16
C ILE A 4 -2.63 -1.84 3.42
N ARG A 5 -3.95 -1.74 3.58
CA ARG A 5 -4.75 -0.69 2.94
C ARG A 5 -4.42 0.70 3.49
N LYS A 6 -4.26 0.82 4.82
CA LYS A 6 -3.88 2.08 5.46
C LYS A 6 -2.52 2.56 4.95
N LEU A 7 -1.52 1.67 4.94
CA LEU A 7 -0.17 1.99 4.51
C LEU A 7 -0.10 2.35 3.02
N ASP A 8 -0.85 1.65 2.16
CA ASP A 8 -0.99 2.00 0.74
C ASP A 8 -1.55 3.43 0.53
N ILE A 9 -2.59 3.80 1.29
CA ILE A 9 -3.16 5.15 1.25
C ILE A 9 -2.13 6.18 1.71
N GLN A 10 -1.40 5.89 2.80
CA GLN A 10 -0.37 6.78 3.33
C GLN A 10 0.75 7.00 2.30
N ILE A 11 1.24 5.94 1.65
CA ILE A 11 2.24 6.03 0.58
C ILE A 11 1.73 6.89 -0.57
N ARG A 12 0.48 6.67 -1.02
CA ARG A 12 -0.12 7.48 -2.11
C ARG A 12 -0.21 8.95 -1.73
N ASN A 13 -0.60 9.28 -0.51
CA ASN A 13 -0.67 10.66 -0.05
C ASN A 13 0.72 11.29 0.03
N LYS A 14 1.71 10.58 0.60
CA LYS A 14 3.10 11.05 0.66
C LYS A 14 3.70 11.28 -0.73
N LYS A 15 3.38 10.44 -1.72
CA LYS A 15 3.81 10.63 -3.12
C LYS A 15 3.25 11.91 -3.73
N LYS A 16 1.96 12.21 -3.49
CA LYS A 16 1.34 13.48 -3.91
C LYS A 16 2.00 14.69 -3.23
N GLU A 17 2.30 14.57 -1.94
CA GLU A 17 3.02 15.63 -1.21
C GLU A 17 4.43 15.84 -1.76
N LEU A 18 5.14 14.76 -2.11
CA LEU A 18 6.47 14.83 -2.72
C LEU A 18 6.43 15.53 -4.10
N GLU A 19 5.41 15.26 -4.91
CA GLU A 19 5.17 15.93 -6.19
C GLU A 19 4.96 17.44 -6.01
N VAL A 20 4.17 17.85 -5.01
CA VAL A 20 3.99 19.27 -4.66
C VAL A 20 5.32 19.92 -4.25
N ILE A 21 6.13 19.24 -3.44
CA ILE A 21 7.46 19.74 -3.03
C ILE A 21 8.39 19.86 -4.25
N GLN A 22 8.33 18.91 -5.18
CA GLN A 22 9.13 18.93 -6.41
C GLN A 22 8.75 20.13 -7.29
N ASN A 23 7.46 20.41 -7.46
CA ASN A 23 6.98 21.58 -8.21
C ASN A 23 7.43 22.91 -7.57
N GLN A 24 7.44 22.97 -6.24
CA GLN A 24 7.95 24.13 -5.49
C GLN A 24 9.47 24.30 -5.63
N MET A 25 10.20 23.19 -5.75
CA MET A 25 11.65 23.18 -5.91
C MET A 25 12.08 23.64 -7.32
N THR A 26 11.36 23.21 -8.36
CA THR A 26 11.66 23.56 -9.77
C THR A 26 11.14 24.93 -10.18
N GLY A 27 10.46 25.65 -9.28
CA GLY A 27 9.90 26.97 -9.58
C GLY A 27 8.72 26.92 -10.54
N VAL A 28 8.12 25.74 -10.77
CA VAL A 28 6.85 25.61 -11.50
C VAL A 28 5.72 26.02 -10.57
N SER A 29 5.64 27.33 -10.31
CA SER A 29 4.41 27.94 -9.81
C SER A 29 3.41 27.94 -10.95
N SER A 30 2.23 27.33 -10.76
CA SER A 30 1.05 27.63 -11.57
C SER A 30 1.02 29.14 -11.82
N ILE A 31 0.99 29.57 -13.08
CA ILE A 31 1.09 30.97 -13.48
C ILE A 31 -0.07 31.75 -12.84
N SER A 32 0.16 32.30 -11.64
CA SER A 32 -0.63 33.40 -11.11
C SER A 32 -0.02 34.66 -11.71
N TYR A 33 -0.75 35.26 -12.66
CA TYR A 33 -0.46 36.58 -13.21
C TYR A 33 -0.64 37.64 -12.12
N GLU A 34 0.27 37.71 -11.14
CA GLU A 34 0.34 38.83 -10.22
C GLU A 34 1.75 39.43 -10.28
N LYS A 35 1.77 40.60 -10.93
CA LYS A 35 2.73 41.70 -10.92
C LYS A 35 4.03 41.47 -10.14
N LYS A 36 5.14 41.41 -10.87
CA LYS A 36 6.51 41.49 -10.33
C LYS A 36 6.73 42.87 -9.69
N GLU A 37 7.19 42.90 -8.43
CA GLU A 37 7.97 44.02 -7.89
C GLU A 37 9.39 43.53 -7.55
N PRO A 38 10.45 44.32 -7.81
CA PRO A 38 11.81 43.96 -7.44
C PRO A 38 12.17 44.57 -6.08
N THR A 39 12.31 43.75 -5.04
CA THR A 39 12.86 44.21 -3.74
C THR A 39 14.18 43.51 -3.42
N THR A 40 15.26 44.27 -3.61
CA THR A 40 16.48 44.37 -2.78
C THR A 40 16.81 43.26 -1.76
N SER A 41 17.91 42.55 -2.04
CA SER A 41 19.00 42.15 -1.13
C SER A 41 18.70 41.68 0.31
N LYS A 42 18.43 40.37 0.47
CA LYS A 42 19.02 39.48 1.49
C LYS A 42 19.29 38.16 0.78
N SER A 43 20.41 37.48 1.04
CA SER A 43 20.73 36.16 0.47
C SER A 43 19.65 35.15 0.85
N THR A 44 18.57 35.13 0.08
CA THR A 44 17.41 34.30 0.30
C THR A 44 17.74 32.99 -0.38
N LEU A 45 17.80 31.89 0.38
CA LEU A 45 18.05 30.55 -0.15
C LEU A 45 17.21 30.35 -1.42
N SER A 46 17.83 29.81 -2.46
CA SER A 46 17.11 29.43 -3.67
C SER A 46 15.95 28.50 -3.31
N PRO A 47 14.85 28.50 -4.09
CA PRO A 47 13.77 27.54 -3.88
C PRO A 47 14.28 26.09 -3.75
N GLN A 48 15.33 25.75 -4.49
CA GLN A 48 15.99 24.46 -4.40
C GLN A 48 16.58 24.19 -3.01
N GLU A 49 17.42 25.09 -2.49
CA GLU A 49 18.04 24.95 -1.17
C GLU A 49 16.98 24.91 -0.04
N LYS A 50 15.86 25.61 -0.22
CA LYS A 50 14.75 25.62 0.75
C LYS A 50 13.98 24.30 0.80
N TYR A 51 13.67 23.70 -0.36
CA TYR A 51 12.77 22.54 -0.42
C TYR A 51 13.50 21.19 -0.48
N TYR A 52 14.79 21.16 -0.84
CA TYR A 52 15.57 19.92 -0.96
C TYR A 52 15.62 19.07 0.32
N PRO A 53 15.86 19.62 1.52
CA PRO A 53 15.85 18.81 2.74
C PRO A 53 14.49 18.13 3.02
N LYS A 54 13.38 18.82 2.67
CA LYS A 54 12.03 18.27 2.81
C LYS A 54 11.79 17.16 1.79
N TYR A 55 12.21 17.37 0.54
CA TYR A 55 12.14 16.35 -0.51
C TYR A 55 12.89 15.08 -0.11
N GLU A 56 14.14 15.20 0.35
CA GLU A 56 14.96 14.07 0.76
C GLU A 56 14.30 13.28 1.91
N ARG A 57 13.80 13.99 2.94
CA ARG A 57 13.09 13.38 4.07
C ARG A 57 11.85 12.60 3.63
N TYR A 58 11.02 13.19 2.77
CA TYR A 58 9.80 12.53 2.27
C TYR A 58 10.14 11.33 1.38
N SER A 59 11.12 11.47 0.50
CA SER A 59 11.60 10.39 -0.36
C SER A 59 12.07 9.19 0.47
N LYS A 60 12.93 9.42 1.48
CA LYS A 60 13.38 8.37 2.42
C LYS A 60 12.21 7.73 3.15
N SER A 61 11.27 8.51 3.68
CA SER A 61 10.10 7.96 4.37
C SER A 61 9.22 7.11 3.44
N ILE A 62 9.02 7.51 2.18
CA ILE A 62 8.25 6.72 1.21
C ILE A 62 8.94 5.38 0.94
N LEU A 63 10.27 5.36 0.82
CA LEU A 63 11.03 4.11 0.64
C LEU A 63 10.86 3.16 1.83
N THR A 64 10.94 3.68 3.05
CA THR A 64 10.69 2.88 4.27
C THR A 64 9.27 2.32 4.30
N ASP A 65 8.25 3.14 4.03
CA ASP A 65 6.86 2.68 3.99
C ASP A 65 6.64 1.62 2.91
N ILE A 66 7.28 1.76 1.73
CA ILE A 66 7.21 0.76 0.65
C ILE A 66 7.82 -0.57 1.11
N ALA A 67 8.98 -0.55 1.76
CA ALA A 67 9.60 -1.76 2.29
C ALA A 67 8.68 -2.45 3.32
N GLU A 68 8.09 -1.70 4.24
CA GLU A 68 7.11 -2.22 5.20
C GLU A 68 5.88 -2.81 4.49
N LEU A 69 5.37 -2.14 3.45
CA LEU A 69 4.24 -2.64 2.68
C LEU A 69 4.56 -3.98 2.00
N VAL A 70 5.76 -4.11 1.42
CA VAL A 70 6.23 -5.35 0.81
C VAL A 70 6.28 -6.47 1.85
N GLU A 71 6.84 -6.22 3.03
CA GLU A 71 6.90 -7.21 4.11
C GLU A 71 5.50 -7.65 4.58
N LEU A 72 4.58 -6.70 4.76
CA LEU A 72 3.20 -7.01 5.14
C LEU A 72 2.48 -7.82 4.06
N LYS A 73 2.66 -7.48 2.78
CA LYS A 73 2.12 -8.27 1.67
C LYS A 73 2.72 -9.67 1.63
N GLN A 74 4.02 -9.82 1.84
CA GLN A 74 4.67 -11.13 1.84
C GLN A 74 4.17 -12.01 2.99
N LYS A 75 3.92 -11.44 4.17
CA LYS A 75 3.27 -12.15 5.28
C LYS A 75 1.85 -12.62 4.90
N ALA A 76 1.06 -11.77 4.26
CA ALA A 76 -0.27 -12.15 3.79
C ALA A 76 -0.23 -13.25 2.72
N ILE A 77 0.70 -13.16 1.76
CA ILE A 77 0.89 -14.16 0.70
C ILE A 77 1.21 -15.52 1.31
N ARG A 78 2.17 -15.60 2.24
CA ARG A 78 2.52 -16.87 2.92
C ARG A 78 1.32 -17.53 3.62
N LEU A 79 0.44 -16.73 4.21
CA LEU A 79 -0.78 -17.24 4.84
C LEU A 79 -1.78 -17.75 3.80
N ILE A 80 -1.97 -17.00 2.71
CA ILE A 80 -2.87 -17.39 1.61
C ILE A 80 -2.38 -18.67 0.94
N ASP A 81 -1.08 -18.79 0.66
CA ASP A 81 -0.45 -19.94 -0.01
C ASP A 81 -0.53 -21.23 0.82
N SER A 82 -0.92 -21.16 2.10
CA SER A 82 -1.14 -22.33 2.94
C SER A 82 -2.48 -23.06 2.70
N ILE A 83 -3.37 -22.46 1.92
CA ILE A 83 -4.70 -22.97 1.58
C ILE A 83 -4.59 -23.93 0.39
N ASP A 84 -5.31 -25.06 0.45
CA ASP A 84 -5.29 -26.08 -0.60
C ASP A 84 -6.46 -25.94 -1.60
N ASP A 85 -6.75 -24.72 -2.06
CA ASP A 85 -7.80 -24.42 -3.05
C ASP A 85 -7.41 -23.19 -3.90
N ALA A 86 -7.21 -23.42 -5.21
CA ALA A 86 -6.67 -22.42 -6.12
C ALA A 86 -7.59 -21.20 -6.31
N ASP A 87 -8.91 -21.41 -6.39
CA ASP A 87 -9.88 -20.32 -6.53
C ASP A 87 -9.93 -19.46 -5.26
N CYS A 88 -9.85 -20.10 -4.08
CA CYS A 88 -9.77 -19.43 -2.79
C CYS A 88 -8.49 -18.59 -2.68
N ILE A 89 -7.35 -19.16 -3.06
CA ILE A 89 -6.06 -18.45 -3.12
C ILE A 89 -6.20 -17.22 -4.01
N ASP A 90 -6.69 -17.38 -5.24
CA ASP A 90 -6.75 -16.28 -6.20
C ASP A 90 -7.70 -15.16 -5.73
N VAL A 91 -8.87 -15.50 -5.18
CA VAL A 91 -9.78 -14.51 -4.60
C VAL A 91 -9.12 -13.73 -3.46
N LEU A 92 -8.47 -14.41 -2.50
CA LEU A 92 -7.81 -13.73 -1.38
C LEU A 92 -6.63 -12.87 -1.84
N TYR A 93 -5.82 -13.38 -2.77
CA TYR A 93 -4.67 -12.67 -3.32
C TYR A 93 -5.13 -11.39 -4.03
N LYS A 94 -6.07 -11.50 -4.98
CA LYS A 94 -6.59 -10.33 -5.70
C LYS A 94 -7.26 -9.35 -4.75
N ARG A 95 -8.02 -9.84 -3.75
CA ARG A 95 -8.75 -8.97 -2.82
C ARG A 95 -7.83 -8.21 -1.87
N TYR A 96 -6.84 -8.88 -1.28
CA TYR A 96 -6.10 -8.33 -0.15
C TYR A 96 -4.63 -8.01 -0.44
N VAL A 97 -4.02 -8.60 -1.46
CA VAL A 97 -2.65 -8.29 -1.90
C VAL A 97 -2.67 -7.25 -3.02
N LEU A 98 -3.57 -7.43 -3.99
CA LEU A 98 -3.74 -6.51 -5.13
C LEU A 98 -4.78 -5.41 -4.89
N MET A 99 -5.55 -5.49 -3.79
CA MET A 99 -6.58 -4.50 -3.43
C MET A 99 -7.65 -4.28 -4.51
N LYS A 100 -7.98 -5.32 -5.29
CA LYS A 100 -8.98 -5.22 -6.34
C LYS A 100 -10.40 -5.14 -5.75
N ARG A 101 -11.28 -4.48 -6.51
CA ARG A 101 -12.71 -4.48 -6.21
C ARG A 101 -13.32 -5.83 -6.59
N TRP A 102 -14.41 -6.20 -5.93
CA TRP A 102 -15.10 -7.46 -6.18
C TRP A 102 -15.56 -7.62 -7.62
N GLU A 103 -16.00 -6.53 -8.27
CA GLU A 103 -16.46 -6.58 -9.67
C GLU A 103 -15.31 -6.91 -10.61
N VAL A 104 -14.11 -6.38 -10.34
CA VAL A 104 -12.91 -6.65 -11.14
C VAL A 104 -12.48 -8.11 -10.96
N ILE A 105 -12.54 -8.62 -9.73
CA ILE A 105 -12.21 -10.02 -9.43
C ILE A 105 -13.17 -10.97 -10.16
N ALA A 106 -14.47 -10.69 -10.11
CA ALA A 106 -15.49 -11.46 -10.80
C ALA A 106 -15.24 -11.54 -12.31
N ILE A 107 -14.91 -10.40 -12.94
CA ILE A 107 -14.58 -10.35 -14.37
C ILE A 107 -13.30 -11.14 -14.66
N GLU A 108 -12.24 -10.96 -13.87
CA GLU A 108 -10.94 -11.61 -14.13
C GLU A 108 -10.96 -13.12 -13.93
N MET A 109 -11.82 -13.62 -13.04
CA MET A 109 -11.96 -15.06 -12.77
C MET A 109 -13.10 -15.71 -13.56
N ASP A 110 -13.76 -14.97 -14.45
CA ASP A 110 -14.92 -15.42 -15.22
C ASP A 110 -16.04 -16.03 -14.37
N PHE A 111 -16.30 -15.40 -13.22
CA PHE A 111 -17.32 -15.82 -12.26
C PHE A 111 -18.37 -14.74 -12.05
N SER A 112 -19.60 -15.16 -11.73
CA SER A 112 -20.63 -14.23 -11.29
C SER A 112 -20.26 -13.57 -9.95
N TYR A 113 -20.69 -12.32 -9.76
CA TYR A 113 -20.45 -11.58 -8.53
C TYR A 113 -20.85 -12.35 -7.26
N PRO A 114 -22.04 -13.00 -7.18
CA PRO A 114 -22.40 -13.81 -6.01
C PRO A 114 -21.48 -15.02 -5.80
N HIS A 115 -20.96 -15.61 -6.87
CA HIS A 115 -20.08 -16.78 -6.77
C HIS A 115 -18.72 -16.40 -6.16
N ILE A 116 -18.16 -15.24 -6.51
CA ILE A 116 -16.94 -14.73 -5.87
C ILE A 116 -17.09 -14.57 -4.36
N HIS A 117 -18.23 -14.09 -3.87
CA HIS A 117 -18.47 -13.98 -2.43
C HIS A 117 -18.55 -15.34 -1.74
N ARG A 118 -19.11 -16.37 -2.39
CA ARG A 118 -19.10 -17.74 -1.85
C ARG A 118 -17.69 -18.33 -1.80
N ILE A 119 -16.89 -18.13 -2.84
CA ILE A 119 -15.48 -18.53 -2.84
C ILE A 119 -14.74 -17.79 -1.73
N HIS A 120 -14.98 -16.48 -1.57
CA HIS A 120 -14.38 -15.67 -0.53
C HIS A 120 -14.71 -16.18 0.88
N GLU A 121 -15.98 -16.50 1.16
CA GLU A 121 -16.40 -17.07 2.43
C GLU A 121 -15.71 -18.42 2.71
N ARG A 122 -15.70 -19.32 1.71
CA ARG A 122 -14.97 -20.59 1.79
C ARG A 122 -13.48 -20.38 2.08
N ALA A 123 -12.86 -19.44 1.38
CA ALA A 123 -11.44 -19.12 1.52
C ALA A 123 -11.10 -18.61 2.94
N LEU A 124 -11.98 -17.80 3.54
CA LEU A 124 -11.80 -17.33 4.92
C LEU A 124 -11.91 -18.47 5.93
N ASN A 125 -12.83 -19.42 5.71
CA ASN A 125 -12.97 -20.59 6.58
C ASN A 125 -11.72 -21.47 6.53
N LEU A 126 -11.24 -21.80 5.31
CA LEU A 126 -10.00 -22.58 5.13
C LEU A 126 -8.79 -21.88 5.77
N LEU A 127 -8.68 -20.56 5.61
CA LEU A 127 -7.61 -19.78 6.23
C LEU A 127 -7.66 -19.86 7.76
N ASN A 128 -8.86 -19.75 8.34
CA ASN A 128 -9.05 -19.84 9.78
C ASN A 128 -8.67 -21.22 10.33
N GLU A 129 -9.05 -22.30 9.63
CA GLU A 129 -8.64 -23.66 9.96
C GLU A 129 -7.11 -23.83 9.97
N LYS A 130 -6.43 -23.31 8.94
CA LYS A 130 -4.96 -23.34 8.86
C LYS A 130 -4.30 -22.55 10.00
N MET A 131 -4.88 -21.43 10.41
CA MET A 131 -4.37 -20.64 11.54
C MET A 131 -4.49 -21.39 12.86
N ILE A 132 -5.64 -22.02 13.14
CA ILE A 132 -5.86 -22.82 14.36
C ILE A 132 -4.91 -24.02 14.43
N GLN A 133 -4.70 -24.71 13.30
CA GLN A 133 -3.77 -25.83 13.22
C GLN A 133 -2.33 -25.41 13.57
N ASN A 134 -1.88 -24.27 13.05
CA ASN A 134 -0.55 -23.74 13.34
C ASN A 134 -0.36 -23.38 14.83
N GLU A 135 -1.39 -22.82 15.49
CA GLU A 135 -1.33 -22.53 16.93
C GLU A 135 -1.30 -23.80 17.79
N THR A 136 -2.09 -24.81 17.42
CA THR A 136 -2.14 -26.10 18.12
C THR A 136 -0.79 -26.81 18.07
N LEU A 137 -0.17 -26.86 16.88
CA LEU A 137 1.17 -27.44 16.67
C LEU A 137 2.28 -26.68 17.42
N LEU A 138 2.08 -25.40 17.73
CA LEU A 138 3.03 -24.60 18.51
C LEU A 138 2.93 -24.93 20.00
N CYS A 139 1.70 -25.12 20.53
CA CYS A 139 1.48 -25.57 21.90
C CYS A 139 2.10 -26.96 22.16
N ASP A 140 1.93 -27.92 21.24
CA ASP A 140 2.46 -29.27 21.40
C ASP A 140 4.00 -29.31 21.44
N LYS A 141 4.67 -28.38 20.74
CA LYS A 141 6.13 -28.24 20.72
C LYS A 141 6.73 -27.52 21.93
N ILE A 142 5.92 -26.78 22.69
CA ILE A 142 6.36 -26.09 23.91
C ILE A 142 6.19 -26.99 25.14
N VAL A 143 5.24 -27.94 25.07
CA VAL A 143 4.93 -28.89 26.16
C VAL A 143 5.70 -30.21 26.03
N SER A 144 6.35 -30.49 24.89
CA SER A 144 7.28 -31.61 24.68
C SER A 144 8.73 -31.21 24.93
#